data_AF-A0A914WYQ6-F1
#
_entry.id   AF-A0A914WYQ6-F1
#
_cell.length_a   1.000
_cell.length_b   1.000
_cell.length_c   1.000
_cell.angle_alpha   90.00
_cell.angle_beta   90.00
_cell.angle_gamma   90.00
#
_symmetry.space_group_name_H-M   'P 1'
#
loop_
_entity.id
_entity.type
_entity.pdbx_description
1 polymer ?
#
loop_
_entity_poly.entity_id
_entity_poly.type
_entity_poly.pdbx_seq_one_letter_code
_entity_poly.pdbx_strand_id
1 'polypeptide(L)'
;MNAVPADIQAMINLNIQYIVVGASIMIENIIVMLVFLSSSSLRRKYHLLIALAIADALAGCSTLTAGYGRHLIYTKWPDLPNSTTVMDCVRTGWPPLLAIGGLWPATLVLVIGIERALAVFKPVFYHARYTTKHRWFLIIG
;
A
#
# COMPACT_ATOMS: atom_id res chain seq x y z
N MET A 1 -37.09 -7.98 -17.37
CA MET A 1 -35.79 -7.50 -16.84
C MET A 1 -36.08 -6.88 -15.48
N ASN A 2 -35.62 -7.49 -14.40
CA ASN A 2 -35.78 -6.92 -13.07
C ASN A 2 -34.84 -5.72 -12.94
N ALA A 3 -35.33 -4.59 -12.42
CA ALA A 3 -34.48 -3.44 -12.14
C ALA A 3 -33.41 -3.82 -11.08
N VAL A 4 -32.20 -3.30 -11.22
CA VAL A 4 -31.14 -3.47 -10.23
C VAL A 4 -31.54 -2.69 -8.96
N PRO A 5 -31.54 -3.32 -7.77
CA PRO A 5 -31.76 -2.66 -6.50
C PRO A 5 -30.78 -1.50 -6.27
N ALA A 6 -31.24 -0.42 -5.63
CA ALA A 6 -30.44 0.80 -5.43
C ALA A 6 -29.20 0.56 -4.55
N ASP A 7 -29.26 -0.39 -3.62
CA ASP A 7 -28.16 -0.85 -2.78
C ASP A 7 -27.05 -1.54 -3.60
N ILE A 8 -27.42 -2.43 -4.53
CA ILE A 8 -26.45 -3.09 -5.43
C ILE A 8 -25.79 -2.05 -6.34
N GLN A 9 -26.56 -1.09 -6.86
CA GLN A 9 -26.02 -0.01 -7.68
C GLN A 9 -25.02 0.86 -6.89
N ALA A 10 -25.30 1.16 -5.62
CA ALA A 10 -24.38 1.89 -4.75
C ALA A 10 -23.08 1.10 -4.51
N MET A 11 -23.18 -0.22 -4.29
CA MET A 11 -22.00 -1.09 -4.14
C MET A 11 -21.15 -1.14 -5.41
N ILE A 12 -21.77 -1.22 -6.59
CA ILE A 12 -21.06 -1.18 -7.87
C ILE A 12 -20.28 0.13 -8.01
N ASN A 13 -20.92 1.27 -7.74
CA ASN A 13 -20.29 2.59 -7.82
C ASN A 13 -19.13 2.73 -6.82
N LEU A 14 -19.30 2.24 -5.59
CA LEU A 14 -18.24 2.21 -4.58
C LEU A 14 -17.05 1.36 -5.06
N ASN A 15 -17.29 0.15 -5.58
CA ASN A 15 -16.20 -0.70 -6.08
C ASN A 15 -15.43 -0.06 -7.25
N ILE A 16 -16.10 0.72 -8.12
CA ILE A 16 -15.43 1.51 -9.16
C ILE A 16 -14.49 2.55 -8.54
N GLN A 17 -14.92 3.24 -7.47
CA GLN A 17 -14.05 4.17 -6.75
C GLN A 17 -12.82 3.47 -6.15
N TYR A 18 -12.99 2.28 -5.56
CA TYR A 18 -11.87 1.47 -5.07
C TYR A 18 -10.88 1.10 -6.20
N ILE A 19 -11.37 0.75 -7.38
CA ILE A 19 -10.53 0.44 -8.54
C ILE A 19 -9.72 1.67 -8.96
N VAL A 20 -10.38 2.82 -9.11
CA VAL A 20 -9.71 4.07 -9.52
C VAL A 20 -8.68 4.50 -8.49
N VAL A 21 -9.03 4.53 -7.21
CA VAL A 21 -8.10 4.93 -6.13
C VAL A 21 -6.93 3.95 -6.02
N GLY A 22 -7.19 2.65 -6.05
CA GLY A 22 -6.14 1.62 -6.02
C GLY A 22 -5.16 1.74 -7.20
N ALA A 23 -5.68 2.01 -8.41
CA ALA A 23 -4.86 2.24 -9.58
C ALA A 23 -4.00 3.51 -9.44
N SER A 24 -4.58 4.62 -8.99
CA SER A 24 -3.84 5.88 -8.79
C SER A 24 -2.70 5.72 -7.78
N ILE A 25 -2.98 5.11 -6.62
CA ILE A 25 -1.96 4.85 -5.58
C ILE A 25 -0.82 4.00 -6.16
N MET A 26 -1.16 2.96 -6.92
CA MET A 26 -0.16 2.08 -7.52
C MET A 26 0.71 2.82 -8.54
N ILE A 27 0.11 3.63 -9.41
CA ILE A 27 0.84 4.42 -10.42
C ILE A 27 1.77 5.43 -9.76
N GLU A 28 1.28 6.20 -8.79
CA GLU A 28 2.07 7.21 -8.07
C GLU A 28 3.29 6.59 -7.40
N ASN A 29 3.09 5.45 -6.72
CA ASN A 29 4.19 4.78 -6.03
C ASN A 29 5.18 4.09 -6.97
N ILE A 30 4.73 3.62 -8.13
CA ILE A 30 5.63 3.15 -9.20
C ILE A 30 6.51 4.29 -9.70
N ILE A 31 5.94 5.48 -9.94
CA ILE A 31 6.72 6.66 -10.35
C ILE A 31 7.78 7.00 -9.29
N VAL A 32 7.40 7.01 -8.01
CA VAL A 32 8.33 7.26 -6.90
C VAL A 32 9.45 6.22 -6.87
N MET A 33 9.13 4.93 -7.06
CA MET A 33 10.14 3.87 -7.15
C MET A 33 11.09 4.09 -8.34
N LEU A 34 10.58 4.47 -9.51
CA LEU A 34 11.42 4.77 -10.68
C LEU A 34 12.40 5.90 -10.39
N VAL A 35 11.97 6.97 -9.73
CA VAL A 35 12.85 8.08 -9.32
C VAL A 35 13.98 7.58 -8.41
N PHE A 36 13.67 6.72 -7.43
CA PHE A 36 14.68 6.15 -6.55
C PHE A 36 15.63 5.17 -7.25
N LEU A 37 15.16 4.46 -8.28
CA LEU A 37 15.99 3.59 -9.10
C LEU A 37 16.91 4.38 -10.04
N SER A 38 16.48 5.54 -10.53
CA SER A 38 17.29 6.40 -11.40
C SER A 38 18.47 7.07 -10.67
N SER A 39 18.36 7.32 -9.35
CA SER A 39 19.40 8.00 -8.58
C SER A 39 19.94 7.13 -7.44
N SER A 40 21.14 6.59 -7.66
CA SER A 40 21.88 5.81 -6.65
C SER A 40 22.19 6.61 -5.38
N SER A 41 22.34 7.93 -5.50
CA SER A 41 22.54 8.85 -4.38
C SER A 41 21.30 8.98 -3.51
N LEU A 42 20.12 9.14 -4.12
CA LEU A 42 18.84 9.14 -3.39
C LEU A 42 18.58 7.78 -2.74
N ARG A 43 18.84 6.68 -3.46
CA ARG A 43 18.60 5.32 -2.95
C ARG A 43 19.30 5.04 -1.62
N ARG A 44 20.54 5.51 -1.47
CA ARG A 44 21.35 5.33 -0.25
C ARG A 44 20.88 6.18 0.93
N LYS A 45 20.14 7.25 0.69
CA LYS A 45 19.71 8.20 1.74
C LYS A 45 18.27 7.97 2.21
N TYR A 46 17.40 7.49 1.34
CA TYR A 46 15.95 7.47 1.57
C TYR A 46 15.36 6.05 1.69
N HIS A 47 16.07 5.12 2.34
CA HIS A 47 15.63 3.72 2.50
C HIS A 47 14.21 3.57 3.07
N LEU A 48 13.83 4.37 4.07
CA LEU A 48 12.49 4.31 4.66
C LEU A 48 11.40 4.81 3.70
N LEU A 49 11.68 5.80 2.86
CA LEU A 49 10.72 6.26 1.85
C LEU A 49 10.57 5.26 0.70
N ILE A 50 11.65 4.54 0.36
CA ILE A 50 11.58 3.45 -0.62
C ILE A 50 10.73 2.31 -0.07
N ALA A 51 10.94 1.92 1.19
CA ALA A 51 10.11 0.91 1.84
C ALA A 51 8.64 1.34 1.90
N LEU A 52 8.38 2.63 2.15
CA LEU A 52 7.03 3.19 2.16
C LEU A 52 6.39 3.13 0.77
N ALA A 53 7.11 3.53 -0.27
CA ALA A 53 6.61 3.45 -1.65
C ALA A 53 6.26 2.01 -2.07
N ILE A 54 7.06 1.01 -1.65
CA ILE A 54 6.74 -0.41 -1.88
C ILE A 54 5.48 -0.81 -1.12
N ALA A 55 5.36 -0.43 0.15
CA ALA A 55 4.19 -0.77 0.97
C ALA A 55 2.91 -0.12 0.41
N ASP A 56 2.98 1.14 -0.01
CA ASP A 56 1.85 1.86 -0.62
C ASP A 56 1.48 1.28 -2.00
N ALA A 57 2.46 0.87 -2.82
CA ALA A 57 2.18 0.17 -4.08
C ALA A 57 1.45 -1.16 -3.86
N LEU A 58 1.84 -1.93 -2.83
CA LEU A 58 1.15 -3.16 -2.44
C LEU A 58 -0.26 -2.88 -1.90
N ALA A 59 -0.45 -1.80 -1.15
CA ALA A 59 -1.75 -1.34 -0.67
C ALA A 59 -2.67 -0.91 -1.84
N GLY A 60 -2.13 -0.21 -2.83
CA GLY A 60 -2.85 0.14 -4.05
C GLY A 60 -3.27 -1.11 -4.84
N CYS A 61 -2.37 -2.07 -5.01
CA CYS A 61 -2.64 -3.35 -5.68
C CYS A 61 -3.74 -4.17 -4.97
N SER A 62 -3.70 -4.24 -3.63
CA SER A 62 -4.72 -4.96 -2.86
C SER A 62 -6.09 -4.28 -2.95
N THR A 63 -6.11 -2.94 -2.92
CA THR A 63 -7.33 -2.13 -3.08
C THR A 63 -7.94 -2.31 -4.48
N LEU A 64 -7.09 -2.29 -5.52
CA LEU A 64 -7.48 -2.49 -6.91
C LEU A 64 -8.09 -3.89 -7.13
N THR A 65 -7.39 -4.93 -6.69
CA THR A 65 -7.85 -6.33 -6.88
C THR A 65 -9.10 -6.64 -6.08
N ALA A 66 -9.23 -6.10 -4.86
CA ALA A 66 -10.46 -6.21 -4.07
C ALA A 66 -11.64 -5.49 -4.73
N GLY A 67 -11.44 -4.26 -5.23
CA GLY A 67 -12.47 -3.52 -5.95
C GLY A 67 -12.92 -4.24 -7.22
N TYR A 68 -11.97 -4.74 -8.01
CA TYR A 68 -12.25 -5.50 -9.24
C TYR A 68 -12.99 -6.82 -8.96
N GLY A 69 -12.51 -7.61 -7.98
CA GLY A 69 -13.13 -8.88 -7.60
C GLY A 69 -14.57 -8.70 -7.10
N ARG A 70 -14.82 -7.69 -6.26
CA ARG A 70 -16.17 -7.35 -5.79
C ARG A 70 -17.05 -6.82 -6.92
N HIS A 71 -16.53 -5.95 -7.78
CA HIS A 71 -17.27 -5.42 -8.92
C HIS A 71 -17.83 -6.55 -9.79
N LEU A 72 -16.99 -7.54 -10.14
CA LEU A 72 -17.40 -8.70 -10.93
C LEU A 72 -18.50 -9.56 -10.27
N ILE A 73 -18.57 -9.58 -8.93
CA ILE A 73 -19.61 -10.30 -8.19
C ILE A 73 -20.92 -9.52 -8.26
N TYR A 74 -20.90 -8.21 -8.00
CA TYR A 74 -22.12 -7.39 -7.97
C TYR A 74 -22.72 -7.16 -9.36
N THR A 75 -21.91 -7.18 -10.43
CA THR A 75 -22.42 -7.09 -11.81
C THR A 75 -23.17 -8.33 -12.27
N LYS A 76 -23.10 -9.45 -11.53
CA LYS A 76 -23.77 -10.72 -11.87
C LYS A 76 -25.20 -10.83 -11.36
N TRP A 77 -25.78 -9.79 -10.77
CA TRP A 77 -27.20 -9.78 -10.40
C TRP A 77 -28.08 -10.14 -11.65
N PRO A 78 -28.96 -11.17 -11.61
CA PRO A 78 -29.54 -11.76 -10.42
C PRO A 78 -28.80 -12.84 -9.63
N ASP A 79 -27.76 -13.40 -10.22
CA ASP A 79 -27.21 -14.68 -9.80
C ASP A 79 -26.06 -14.51 -8.80
N LEU A 80 -26.28 -13.73 -7.74
CA LEU A 80 -25.31 -13.59 -6.67
C LEU A 80 -25.14 -14.95 -5.94
N PRO A 81 -23.90 -15.31 -5.54
CA PRO A 81 -23.69 -16.53 -4.78
C PRO A 81 -24.40 -16.46 -3.43
N ASN A 82 -25.38 -17.34 -3.21
CA ASN A 82 -26.21 -17.38 -2.00
C ASN A 82 -25.44 -17.79 -0.72
N SER A 83 -24.24 -18.37 -0.84
CA SER A 83 -23.42 -18.73 0.29
C SER A 83 -21.94 -18.73 -0.07
N THR A 84 -21.21 -17.72 0.40
CA THR A 84 -19.74 -17.72 0.42
C THR A 84 -19.28 -17.96 1.85
N THR A 85 -18.51 -19.02 2.10
CA THR A 85 -17.91 -19.20 3.43
C THR A 85 -16.80 -18.19 3.66
N VAL A 86 -16.45 -17.92 4.93
CA VAL A 86 -15.31 -17.05 5.27
C VAL A 86 -14.02 -17.56 4.62
N MET A 87 -13.85 -18.89 4.54
CA MET A 87 -12.67 -19.49 3.94
C MET A 87 -12.61 -19.29 2.43
N ASP A 88 -13.77 -19.33 1.75
CA ASP A 88 -13.84 -19.01 0.31
C ASP A 88 -13.44 -17.56 0.06
N CYS A 89 -13.84 -16.64 0.95
CA CYS A 89 -13.41 -15.25 0.89
C CYS A 89 -11.90 -15.12 1.12
N VAL A 90 -11.32 -15.77 2.14
CA VAL A 90 -9.87 -15.69 2.39
C VAL A 90 -9.05 -16.23 1.21
N ARG A 91 -9.52 -17.32 0.57
CA ARG A 91 -8.85 -17.93 -0.59
C ARG A 91 -8.77 -17.05 -1.83
N THR A 92 -9.59 -16.00 -1.91
CA THR A 92 -9.50 -15.01 -3.00
C THR A 92 -8.23 -14.16 -2.93
N GLY A 93 -7.50 -14.20 -1.82
CA GLY A 93 -6.19 -13.57 -1.66
C GLY A 93 -6.23 -12.06 -1.41
N TRP A 94 -7.21 -11.33 -1.95
CA TRP A 94 -7.35 -9.90 -1.71
C TRP A 94 -7.54 -9.51 -0.22
N PRO A 95 -8.20 -10.30 0.68
CA PRO A 95 -8.39 -9.86 2.06
C PRO A 95 -7.08 -9.88 2.90
N PRO A 96 -6.25 -10.94 2.87
CA PRO A 96 -4.92 -10.90 3.50
C PRO A 96 -4.03 -9.78 2.94
N LEU A 97 -4.05 -9.56 1.62
CA LEU A 97 -3.30 -8.50 0.95
C LEU A 97 -3.73 -7.10 1.42
N LEU A 98 -5.03 -6.88 1.63
CA LEU A 98 -5.56 -5.65 2.21
C LEU A 98 -5.11 -5.44 3.66
N ALA A 99 -5.11 -6.50 4.46
CA ALA A 99 -4.67 -6.41 5.86
C ALA A 99 -3.19 -6.00 5.96
N ILE A 100 -2.34 -6.62 5.13
CA ILE A 100 -0.90 -6.30 5.08
C ILE A 100 -0.71 -4.88 4.50
N GLY A 101 -1.40 -4.56 3.41
CA GLY A 101 -1.33 -3.25 2.75
C GLY A 101 -1.85 -2.11 3.61
N GLY A 102 -2.72 -2.35 4.60
CA GLY A 102 -3.16 -1.34 5.56
C GLY A 102 -2.17 -1.14 6.71
N LEU A 103 -1.64 -2.22 7.27
CA LEU A 103 -0.81 -2.16 8.48
C LEU A 103 0.63 -1.72 8.18
N TRP A 104 1.17 -2.14 7.04
CA TRP A 104 2.57 -1.89 6.70
C TRP A 104 2.86 -0.39 6.49
N PRO A 105 2.12 0.35 5.63
CA PRO A 105 2.36 1.78 5.45
C PRO A 105 2.23 2.57 6.75
N ALA A 106 1.20 2.29 7.56
CA ALA A 106 1.00 2.94 8.85
C ALA A 106 2.19 2.76 9.79
N THR A 107 2.73 1.53 9.84
CA THR A 107 3.92 1.23 10.64
C THR A 107 5.15 2.00 10.15
N LEU A 108 5.35 2.09 8.83
CA LEU A 108 6.49 2.82 8.25
C LEU A 108 6.39 4.32 8.50
N VAL A 109 5.20 4.91 8.35
CA VAL A 109 4.96 6.33 8.67
C VAL A 109 5.27 6.62 10.13
N LEU A 110 4.86 5.73 11.04
CA LEU A 110 5.18 5.85 12.46
C LEU A 110 6.70 5.80 12.72
N VAL A 111 7.40 4.85 12.09
CA VAL A 111 8.87 4.73 12.20
C VAL A 111 9.57 5.98 11.65
N ILE A 112 9.12 6.52 10.51
CA ILE A 112 9.64 7.77 9.94
C ILE A 112 9.42 8.92 10.93
N GLY A 113 8.23 9.03 11.52
CA GLY A 113 7.92 10.04 12.52
C GLY A 113 8.85 9.97 13.74
N ILE A 114 9.10 8.76 14.26
CA ILE A 114 10.04 8.53 15.37
C ILE A 114 11.46 8.93 14.98
N GLU A 115 11.94 8.56 13.78
CA GLU A 115 13.27 8.94 13.30
C GLU A 115 13.42 10.47 13.30
N ARG A 116 12.41 11.19 12.79
CA ARG A 116 12.42 12.66 12.74
C ARG A 116 12.37 13.28 14.13
N ALA A 117 11.56 12.73 15.03
CA ALA A 117 11.51 13.19 16.43
C ALA A 117 12.87 13.03 17.12
N LEU A 118 13.52 11.87 16.98
CA LEU A 118 14.85 11.61 17.57
C LEU A 118 15.92 12.57 17.02
N ALA A 119 15.87 12.88 15.73
CA ALA A 119 16.79 13.84 15.11
C ALA A 119 16.63 15.26 15.68
N VAL A 120 15.41 15.67 16.01
CA VAL A 120 15.12 17.00 16.58
C VAL A 120 15.44 17.06 18.08
N PHE A 121 14.99 16.08 18.87
CA PHE A 121 15.13 16.12 20.33
C PHE A 121 16.53 15.76 20.83
N LYS A 122 17.29 14.94 20.09
CA LYS A 122 18.63 14.46 20.50
C LYS A 122 19.63 14.53 19.32
N PRO A 123 19.93 15.74 18.81
CA PRO A 123 20.74 15.89 17.59
C PRO A 123 22.17 15.35 17.74
N VAL A 124 22.80 15.53 18.91
CA VAL A 124 24.17 15.03 19.17
C VAL A 124 24.24 13.50 19.20
N PHE A 125 23.26 12.85 19.85
CA PHE A 125 23.17 11.40 19.90
C PHE A 125 22.84 10.80 18.53
N TYR A 126 21.90 11.44 17.81
CA TYR A 126 21.52 11.03 16.46
C TYR A 126 22.71 11.13 15.50
N HIS A 127 23.44 12.25 15.49
CA HIS A 127 24.64 12.41 14.66
C HIS A 127 25.72 11.37 14.99
N ALA A 128 26.03 11.14 16.26
CA ALA A 128 27.02 10.14 16.67
C ALA A 128 26.65 8.72 16.20
N ARG A 129 25.36 8.35 16.28
CA ARG A 129 24.88 7.01 15.86
C ARG A 129 24.81 6.85 14.34
N TYR A 130 24.30 7.86 13.62
CA TYR A 130 24.06 7.79 12.17
C TYR A 130 25.36 7.86 11.36
N THR A 131 26.31 8.71 11.76
CA THR A 131 27.64 8.81 11.10
C THR A 131 28.43 7.51 11.23
N THR A 132 28.26 6.78 12.34
CA THR A 132 28.96 5.50 12.60
C THR A 132 28.43 4.36 11.70
N LYS A 133 27.12 4.31 11.40
CA LYS A 133 26.55 3.31 10.47
C LYS A 133 26.88 3.60 9.01
N HIS A 134 27.03 4.87 8.61
CA HIS A 134 27.48 5.23 7.26
C HIS A 134 28.98 4.96 7.03
N ARG A 135 29.84 4.98 8.05
CA ARG A 135 31.25 4.56 7.92
C ARG A 135 31.40 3.10 7.47
N TRP A 136 30.57 2.18 7.97
CA TRP A 136 30.63 0.77 7.55
C TRP A 136 30.21 0.54 6.09
N PHE A 137 29.29 1.36 5.56
CA PHE A 137 28.88 1.28 4.15
C PHE A 137 29.86 1.95 3.18
N LEU A 138 30.70 2.88 3.64
CA LEU A 138 31.77 3.51 2.86
C LEU A 138 33.03 2.63 2.73
N ILE A 139 33.17 1.59 3.57
CA ILE A 139 34.30 0.65 3.53
C ILE A 139 34.00 -0.55 2.60
N ILE A 140 32.73 -0.81 2.28
CA ILE A 140 32.28 -1.92 1.42
C ILE A 140 31.75 -1.39 0.07
N GLY A 141 31.89 -0.08 -0.19
CA GLY A 141 31.51 0.57 -1.44
C GLY A 141 32.70 0.89 -2.31
#